data_AF-A0A6I7PWK3-F1
#
_entry.id   AF-A0A6I7PWK3-F1
#
_cell.length_a   1.000
_cell.length_b   1.000
_cell.length_c   1.000
_cell.angle_alpha   90.00
_cell.angle_beta   90.00
_cell.angle_gamma   90.00
#
_symmetry.space_group_name_H-M   'P 1'
#
loop_
_entity.id
_entity.type
_entity.pdbx_description
1 polymer ?
#
loop_
_entity_poly.entity_id
_entity_poly.type
_entity_poly.pdbx_seq_one_letter_code
_entity_poly.pdbx_strand_id
1 'polypeptide(L)'
;MKCFKASSEEPEILLFDSVDEIRKELGFVGTHGVFDPNEFKIYATLQSLPHEIGHYKDFRSGRMRPPHLEGSVETKNLARLRNEMVATLYAWKKTADPTFLLPYEREFIEWVYFQIDRGHSLHTHELKDWSFSDIQDFVEHFIANKPTELKKLRTLFAHYLDRIPSQPELQAWVF
;
A
#
# COMPACT_ATOMS: atom_id res chain seq x y z
N MET A 1 13.13 15.02 11.29
CA MET A 1 12.41 13.87 11.87
C MET A 1 11.65 14.24 13.15
N LYS A 2 10.34 13.94 13.18
CA LYS A 2 9.49 14.01 14.39
C LYS A 2 9.01 12.60 14.73
N CYS A 3 8.93 12.26 16.01
CA CYS A 3 8.45 10.96 16.49
C CYS A 3 7.10 11.10 17.19
N PHE A 4 6.14 10.24 16.85
CA PHE A 4 4.82 10.20 17.46
C PHE A 4 4.46 8.77 17.84
N LYS A 5 3.84 8.60 19.01
CA LYS A 5 3.26 7.32 19.43
C LYS A 5 1.89 7.57 20.04
N ALA A 6 0.85 7.10 19.37
CA ALA A 6 -0.54 7.32 19.82
C ALA A 6 -0.87 6.47 21.06
N SER A 7 -0.42 5.22 21.10
CA SER A 7 -0.58 4.31 22.23
C SER A 7 0.47 3.20 22.20
N SER A 8 0.48 2.30 23.20
CA SER A 8 1.32 1.11 23.20
C SER A 8 0.91 0.05 22.17
N GLU A 9 -0.31 0.12 21.63
CA GLU A 9 -0.87 -0.85 20.66
C GLU A 9 -0.79 -0.37 19.20
N GLU A 10 -0.28 0.84 18.98
CA GLU A 10 -0.13 1.45 17.67
C GLU A 10 1.37 1.63 17.36
N PRO A 11 1.79 1.56 16.08
CA PRO A 11 3.18 1.70 15.71
C PRO A 11 3.70 3.10 16.05
N GLU A 12 5.00 3.19 16.33
CA GLU A 12 5.68 4.48 16.43
C GLU A 12 5.83 5.10 15.03
N ILE A 13 5.44 6.35 14.86
CA ILE A 13 5.52 7.07 13.59
C ILE A 13 6.73 7.99 13.61
N LEU A 14 7.68 7.72 12.73
CA LEU A 14 8.84 8.57 12.41
C LEU A 14 8.53 9.37 11.15
N LEU A 15 8.20 10.65 11.34
CA LEU A 15 7.83 11.57 10.28
C LEU A 15 9.05 12.36 9.81
N PHE A 16 9.43 12.16 8.56
CA PHE A 16 10.56 12.80 7.89
C PHE A 16 10.10 13.96 7.02
N ASP A 17 10.98 14.94 6.81
CA ASP A 17 10.66 16.12 6.00
C ASP A 17 10.78 15.82 4.50
N SER A 18 11.51 14.76 4.13
CA SER A 18 11.66 14.32 2.75
C SER A 18 11.88 12.81 2.62
N VAL A 19 11.63 12.28 1.42
CA VAL A 19 11.92 10.89 1.06
C VAL A 19 13.41 10.57 1.16
N ASP A 20 14.29 11.54 0.89
CA ASP A 20 15.74 11.31 0.96
C ASP A 20 16.23 11.10 2.40
N GLU A 21 15.58 11.70 3.39
CA GLU A 21 15.86 11.40 4.80
C GLU A 21 15.45 9.97 5.16
N ILE A 22 14.29 9.51 4.68
CA ILE A 22 13.83 8.12 4.88
C ILE A 22 14.85 7.15 4.28
N ARG A 23 15.28 7.40 3.04
CA ARG A 23 16.25 6.54 2.35
C ARG A 23 17.60 6.49 3.07
N LYS A 24 18.04 7.62 3.65
CA LYS A 24 19.26 7.70 4.45
C LYS A 24 19.14 6.92 5.75
N GLU A 25 17.99 7.02 6.43
CA GLU A 25 17.72 6.30 7.67
C GLU A 25 17.66 4.79 7.44
N LEU A 26 16.90 4.36 6.44
CA LEU A 26 16.65 2.95 6.15
C LEU A 26 17.75 2.28 5.31
N GLY A 27 18.66 3.07 4.71
CA GLY A 27 19.69 2.56 3.80
C GLY A 27 19.16 1.96 2.49
N PHE A 28 17.92 2.28 2.10
CA PHE A 28 17.24 1.73 0.92
C PHE A 28 16.74 2.85 0.00
N VAL A 29 17.11 2.79 -1.29
CA VAL A 29 16.86 3.86 -2.28
C VAL A 29 15.41 3.83 -2.84
N GLY A 30 14.72 2.70 -2.76
CA GLY A 30 13.44 2.48 -3.45
C GLY A 30 12.18 2.85 -2.67
N THR A 31 12.28 3.38 -1.45
CA THR A 31 11.11 3.62 -0.58
C THR A 31 10.64 5.07 -0.65
N HIS A 32 9.32 5.26 -0.56
CA HIS A 32 8.66 6.54 -0.31
C HIS A 32 8.02 6.62 1.09
N GLY A 33 8.02 5.50 1.80
CA GLY A 33 7.45 5.24 3.11
C GLY A 33 7.56 3.74 3.42
N VAL A 34 7.50 3.38 4.70
CA VAL A 34 7.53 1.99 5.13
C VAL A 34 6.75 1.80 6.43
N PHE A 35 5.87 0.82 6.47
CA PHE A 35 5.43 0.18 7.70
C PHE A 35 6.29 -1.06 7.97
N ASP A 36 7.06 -1.03 9.05
CA ASP A 36 7.89 -2.14 9.52
C ASP A 36 7.18 -2.86 10.68
N PRO A 37 6.60 -4.05 10.47
CA PRO A 37 5.95 -4.81 11.54
C PRO A 37 6.93 -5.47 12.52
N ASN A 38 8.21 -5.64 12.15
CA ASN A 38 9.21 -6.22 13.06
C ASN A 38 9.62 -5.20 14.12
N GLU A 39 9.88 -3.96 13.72
CA GLU A 39 10.17 -2.86 14.64
C GLU A 39 8.91 -2.18 15.18
N PHE A 40 7.74 -2.52 14.61
CA PHE A 40 6.45 -1.89 14.89
C PHE A 40 6.49 -0.36 14.73
N LYS A 41 7.02 0.07 13.58
CA LYS A 41 7.23 1.48 13.22
C LYS A 41 6.65 1.82 11.85
N ILE A 42 6.31 3.08 11.68
CA ILE A 42 6.01 3.70 10.38
C ILE A 42 7.06 4.78 10.11
N TYR A 43 7.76 4.65 9.00
CA TYR A 43 8.71 5.63 8.47
C TYR A 43 8.04 6.31 7.29
N ALA A 44 7.68 7.59 7.41
CA ALA A 44 6.90 8.25 6.37
C ALA A 44 7.23 9.73 6.23
N THR A 45 6.88 10.29 5.08
CA THR A 45 6.69 11.75 4.94
C THR A 45 5.23 12.08 5.25
N LEU A 46 4.87 13.36 5.36
CA LEU A 46 3.47 13.74 5.46
C LEU A 46 2.63 13.19 4.29
N GLN A 47 3.23 13.13 3.09
CA GLN A 47 2.59 12.65 1.87
C GLN A 47 2.32 11.14 1.92
N SER A 48 3.29 10.32 2.35
CA SER A 48 3.18 8.86 2.35
C SER A 48 2.52 8.28 3.61
N LEU A 49 2.38 9.06 4.69
CA LEU A 49 1.83 8.58 5.95
C LEU A 49 0.45 7.88 5.83
N PRO A 50 -0.54 8.41 5.09
CA PRO A 50 -1.83 7.72 4.94
C PRO A 50 -1.70 6.34 4.29
N HIS A 51 -0.77 6.17 3.33
CA HIS A 51 -0.48 4.90 2.69
C HIS A 51 0.08 3.90 3.70
N GLU A 52 1.10 4.29 4.46
CA GLU A 52 1.72 3.40 5.46
C GLU A 52 0.76 3.00 6.59
N ILE A 53 -0.14 3.91 6.99
CA ILE A 53 -1.22 3.56 7.92
C ILE A 53 -2.16 2.51 7.29
N GLY A 54 -2.38 2.56 5.97
CA GLY A 54 -3.11 1.54 5.22
C GLY A 54 -2.49 0.15 5.36
N HIS A 55 -1.17 0.04 5.16
CA HIS A 55 -0.44 -1.21 5.40
C HIS A 55 -0.58 -1.69 6.84
N TYR A 56 -0.39 -0.81 7.83
CA TYR A 56 -0.56 -1.17 9.24
C TYR A 56 -1.97 -1.68 9.55
N LYS A 57 -3.02 -1.00 9.06
CA LYS A 57 -4.42 -1.43 9.31
C LYS A 57 -4.70 -2.79 8.70
N ASP A 58 -4.17 -3.05 7.51
CA ASP A 58 -4.30 -4.32 6.82
C ASP A 58 -3.55 -5.44 7.56
N PHE A 59 -2.33 -5.16 8.04
CA PHE A 59 -1.57 -6.06 8.91
C PHE A 59 -2.34 -6.40 10.19
N ARG A 60 -2.84 -5.38 10.91
CA ARG A 60 -3.60 -5.57 12.15
C ARG A 60 -4.87 -6.38 11.95
N SER A 61 -5.49 -6.30 10.77
CA SER A 61 -6.68 -7.09 10.43
C SER A 61 -6.37 -8.57 10.19
N GLY A 62 -5.09 -8.94 10.01
CA GLY A 62 -4.66 -10.29 9.67
C GLY A 62 -4.84 -10.67 8.20
N ARG A 63 -5.23 -9.73 7.34
CA ARG A 63 -5.48 -9.97 5.90
C ARG A 63 -4.29 -9.61 5.00
N MET A 64 -3.31 -8.87 5.52
CA MET A 64 -2.06 -8.58 4.79
C MET A 64 -1.38 -9.88 4.35
N ARG A 65 -0.95 -9.94 3.09
CA ARG A 65 -0.27 -11.12 2.53
C ARG A 65 1.25 -10.92 2.58
N PRO A 66 1.99 -11.64 3.43
CA PRO A 66 3.42 -11.41 3.59
C PRO A 66 4.18 -12.04 2.42
N PRO A 67 4.83 -11.27 1.53
CA PRO A 67 5.42 -11.84 0.31
C PRO A 67 6.49 -12.90 0.60
N HIS A 68 7.27 -12.79 1.68
CA HIS A 68 8.26 -13.80 2.02
C HIS A 68 7.70 -15.21 2.31
N LEU A 69 6.41 -15.32 2.68
CA LEU A 69 5.74 -16.59 2.93
C LEU A 69 5.17 -17.22 1.65
N GLU A 70 5.24 -16.52 0.53
CA GLU A 70 4.71 -16.98 -0.75
C GLU A 70 5.69 -17.90 -1.50
N GLY A 71 5.17 -18.97 -2.10
CA GLY A 71 6.01 -20.03 -2.70
C GLY A 71 6.71 -19.64 -4.00
N SER A 72 6.07 -18.90 -4.90
CA SER A 72 6.64 -18.54 -6.21
C SER A 72 6.85 -17.04 -6.35
N VAL A 73 7.75 -16.62 -7.26
CA VAL A 73 7.95 -15.19 -7.58
C VAL A 73 6.64 -14.53 -8.04
N GLU A 74 5.78 -15.29 -8.72
CA GLU A 74 4.48 -14.80 -9.16
C GLU A 74 3.53 -14.53 -7.99
N THR A 75 3.42 -15.46 -7.04
CA THR A 75 2.55 -15.27 -5.87
C THR A 75 3.12 -14.21 -4.92
N LYS A 76 4.44 -14.07 -4.81
CA LYS A 76 5.12 -12.94 -4.15
C LYS A 76 4.69 -11.59 -4.71
N ASN A 77 4.81 -11.44 -6.04
CA ASN A 77 4.43 -10.20 -6.71
C ASN A 77 2.94 -9.91 -6.59
N LEU A 78 2.10 -10.95 -6.56
CA LEU A 78 0.67 -10.79 -6.34
C LEU A 78 0.36 -10.31 -4.92
N ALA A 79 1.03 -10.86 -3.91
CA ALA A 79 0.91 -10.41 -2.53
C ALA A 79 1.31 -8.94 -2.36
N ARG A 80 2.44 -8.53 -2.96
CA ARG A 80 2.88 -7.12 -2.99
C ARG A 80 1.81 -6.22 -3.59
N LEU A 81 1.37 -6.53 -4.82
CA LEU A 81 0.37 -5.74 -5.52
C LEU A 81 -0.95 -5.63 -4.73
N ARG A 82 -1.38 -6.74 -4.12
CA ARG A 82 -2.56 -6.76 -3.26
C ARG A 82 -2.43 -5.78 -2.09
N ASN A 83 -1.30 -5.80 -1.39
CA ASN A 83 -1.08 -4.94 -0.22
C ASN A 83 -1.01 -3.45 -0.64
N GLU A 84 -0.33 -3.14 -1.74
CA GLU A 84 -0.25 -1.78 -2.32
C GLU A 84 -1.61 -1.24 -2.73
N MET A 85 -2.45 -2.07 -3.36
CA MET A 85 -3.81 -1.67 -3.76
C MET A 85 -4.67 -1.33 -2.54
N VAL A 86 -4.62 -2.14 -1.48
CA VAL A 86 -5.35 -1.88 -0.23
C VAL A 86 -4.88 -0.57 0.42
N ALA A 87 -3.56 -0.38 0.53
CA ALA A 87 -2.98 0.81 1.14
C ALA A 87 -3.31 2.08 0.34
N THR A 88 -3.24 2.03 -0.99
CA THR A 88 -3.61 3.12 -1.89
C THR A 88 -5.08 3.54 -1.73
N LEU A 89 -6.00 2.56 -1.73
CA LEU A 89 -7.43 2.83 -1.55
C LEU A 89 -7.74 3.40 -0.17
N TYR A 90 -7.05 2.91 0.87
CA TYR A 90 -7.18 3.46 2.21
C TYR A 90 -6.67 4.90 2.29
N ALA A 91 -5.50 5.20 1.72
CA ALA A 91 -4.93 6.53 1.67
C ALA A 91 -5.91 7.50 1.00
N TRP A 92 -6.40 7.14 -0.19
CA TRP A 92 -7.40 7.92 -0.91
C TRP A 92 -8.67 8.16 -0.10
N LYS A 93 -9.21 7.12 0.55
CA LYS A 93 -10.39 7.24 1.42
C LYS A 93 -10.17 8.26 2.55
N LYS A 94 -8.95 8.34 3.10
CA LYS A 94 -8.65 9.18 4.25
C LYS A 94 -8.35 10.64 3.89
N THR A 95 -7.70 10.87 2.76
CA THR A 95 -7.30 12.23 2.37
C THR A 95 -8.23 12.83 1.33
N ALA A 96 -8.75 12.03 0.39
CA ALA A 96 -9.42 12.46 -0.84
C ALA A 96 -8.64 13.55 -1.59
N ASP A 97 -7.31 13.55 -1.44
CA ASP A 97 -6.42 14.57 -1.96
C ASP A 97 -5.35 13.93 -2.85
N PRO A 98 -5.36 14.22 -4.17
CA PRO A 98 -4.45 13.61 -5.12
C PRO A 98 -3.00 14.08 -4.95
N THR A 99 -2.72 15.08 -4.11
CA THR A 99 -1.36 15.48 -3.74
C THR A 99 -0.68 14.47 -2.82
N PHE A 100 -1.45 13.64 -2.12
CA PHE A 100 -0.93 12.55 -1.27
C PHE A 100 -0.67 11.26 -2.04
N LEU A 101 -0.95 11.24 -3.35
CA LEU A 101 -0.78 10.07 -4.21
C LEU A 101 0.43 10.23 -5.13
N LEU A 102 1.16 9.14 -5.30
CA LEU A 102 2.11 8.95 -6.39
C LEU A 102 1.35 8.85 -7.73
N PRO A 103 2.01 9.11 -8.88
CA PRO A 103 1.35 9.08 -10.18
C PRO A 103 0.62 7.77 -10.48
N TYR A 104 1.24 6.61 -10.22
CA TYR A 104 0.63 5.31 -10.46
C TYR A 104 -0.55 5.01 -9.52
N GLU A 105 -0.51 5.53 -8.28
CA GLU A 105 -1.61 5.41 -7.33
C GLU A 105 -2.82 6.21 -7.81
N ARG A 106 -2.58 7.41 -8.36
CA ARG A 106 -3.64 8.23 -8.97
C ARG A 106 -4.28 7.51 -10.15
N GLU A 107 -3.48 6.98 -11.07
CA GLU A 107 -3.99 6.20 -12.21
C GLU A 107 -4.81 5.00 -11.75
N PHE A 108 -4.38 4.33 -10.67
CA PHE A 108 -5.14 3.24 -10.07
C PHE A 108 -6.47 3.70 -9.47
N ILE A 109 -6.51 4.81 -8.72
CA ILE A 109 -7.75 5.38 -8.17
C ILE A 109 -8.73 5.80 -9.29
N GLU A 110 -8.23 6.47 -10.33
CA GLU A 110 -9.04 6.85 -11.50
C GLU A 110 -9.65 5.61 -12.18
N TRP A 111 -8.85 4.55 -12.32
CA TRP A 111 -9.33 3.27 -12.84
C TRP A 111 -10.41 2.64 -11.94
N VAL A 112 -10.29 2.73 -10.61
CA VAL A 112 -11.32 2.22 -9.69
C VAL A 112 -12.64 2.97 -9.84
N TYR A 113 -12.61 4.31 -9.89
CA TYR A 113 -13.81 5.11 -10.16
C TYR A 113 -14.46 4.74 -11.50
N PHE A 114 -13.65 4.54 -12.55
CA PHE A 114 -14.16 4.07 -13.83
C PHE A 114 -14.89 2.72 -13.73
N GLN A 115 -14.43 1.78 -12.89
CA GLN A 115 -15.13 0.50 -12.67
C GLN A 115 -16.44 0.69 -11.89
N ILE A 116 -16.45 1.58 -10.89
CA ILE A 116 -17.65 1.89 -10.10
C ILE A 116 -18.73 2.52 -11.00
N ASP A 117 -18.37 3.54 -11.79
CA ASP A 117 -19.28 4.27 -12.68
C ASP A 117 -19.89 3.37 -13.76
N ARG A 118 -19.19 2.30 -14.15
CA ARG A 118 -19.65 1.32 -15.14
C ARG A 118 -20.49 0.20 -14.52
N GLY A 119 -20.68 0.17 -13.20
CA GLY A 119 -21.39 -0.90 -12.49
C GLY A 119 -20.63 -2.24 -12.52
N HIS A 120 -19.31 -2.20 -12.70
CA HIS A 120 -18.45 -3.39 -12.74
C HIS A 120 -17.82 -3.72 -11.38
N SER A 121 -18.04 -2.87 -10.37
CA SER A 121 -17.57 -3.06 -9.00
C SER A 121 -18.63 -3.76 -8.14
N LEU A 122 -18.19 -4.56 -7.16
CA LEU A 122 -19.05 -5.11 -6.11
C LEU A 122 -19.70 -4.02 -5.25
N HIS A 123 -19.05 -2.86 -5.16
CA HIS A 123 -19.53 -1.70 -4.41
C HIS A 123 -19.92 -0.60 -5.39
N THR A 124 -21.16 -0.13 -5.28
CA THR A 124 -21.76 0.89 -6.17
C THR A 124 -21.74 2.30 -5.57
N HIS A 125 -21.23 2.46 -4.35
CA HIS A 125 -21.12 3.73 -3.65
C HIS A 125 -19.68 4.28 -3.72
N GLU A 126 -19.51 5.58 -3.44
CA GLU A 126 -18.22 6.25 -3.53
C GLU A 126 -17.19 5.66 -2.56
N LEU A 127 -15.91 5.64 -2.94
CA LEU A 127 -14.79 5.11 -2.14
C LEU A 127 -14.72 5.70 -0.71
N LYS A 128 -15.12 6.96 -0.53
CA LYS A 128 -15.12 7.64 0.78
C LYS A 128 -16.00 6.93 1.81
N ASP A 129 -17.05 6.28 1.33
CA ASP A 129 -18.11 5.64 2.12
C ASP A 129 -17.82 4.15 2.41
N TRP A 130 -16.77 3.58 1.80
CA TRP A 130 -16.40 2.17 2.00
C TRP A 130 -15.93 1.93 3.44
N SER A 131 -16.28 0.82 4.06
CA SER A 131 -15.55 0.37 5.25
C SER A 131 -14.14 -0.10 4.87
N PHE A 132 -13.26 -0.31 5.85
CA PHE A 132 -11.96 -0.90 5.56
C PHE A 132 -12.09 -2.34 5.03
N SER A 133 -13.08 -3.10 5.50
CA SER A 133 -13.38 -4.44 4.97
C SER A 133 -13.80 -4.35 3.50
N ASP A 134 -14.63 -3.38 3.13
CA ASP A 134 -15.06 -3.20 1.73
C ASP A 134 -13.86 -2.96 0.79
N ILE A 135 -12.86 -2.17 1.23
CA ILE A 135 -11.60 -1.99 0.48
C ILE A 135 -10.91 -3.34 0.28
N GLN A 136 -10.75 -4.11 1.35
CA GLN A 136 -10.06 -5.40 1.28
C GLN A 136 -10.83 -6.39 0.40
N ASP A 137 -12.15 -6.46 0.53
CA ASP A 137 -13.01 -7.37 -0.24
C ASP A 137 -13.04 -7.01 -1.73
N PHE A 138 -13.04 -5.72 -2.06
CA PHE A 138 -12.88 -5.24 -3.43
C PHE A 138 -11.56 -5.70 -4.05
N VAL A 139 -10.43 -5.51 -3.36
CA VAL A 139 -9.11 -5.88 -3.89
C VAL A 139 -9.01 -7.40 -4.07
N GLU A 140 -9.52 -8.18 -3.12
CA GLU A 140 -9.54 -9.64 -3.22
C GLU A 140 -10.39 -10.12 -4.39
N HIS A 141 -11.60 -9.57 -4.54
CA HIS A 141 -12.46 -9.88 -5.68
C HIS A 141 -11.79 -9.52 -7.00
N PHE A 142 -11.15 -8.35 -7.08
CA PHE A 142 -10.46 -7.90 -8.27
C PHE A 142 -9.34 -8.87 -8.68
N ILE A 143 -8.48 -9.23 -7.74
CA ILE A 143 -7.36 -10.16 -7.99
C ILE A 143 -7.86 -11.51 -8.50
N ALA A 144 -8.95 -12.03 -7.93
CA ALA A 144 -9.51 -13.32 -8.31
C ALA A 144 -10.19 -13.31 -9.70
N ASN A 145 -10.79 -12.19 -10.11
CA ASN A 145 -11.73 -12.16 -11.24
C ASN A 145 -11.26 -11.34 -12.46
N LYS A 146 -10.17 -10.57 -12.34
CA LYS A 146 -9.71 -9.64 -13.40
C LYS A 146 -8.23 -9.84 -13.78
N PRO A 147 -7.82 -11.05 -14.22
CA PRO A 147 -6.41 -11.37 -14.46
C PRO A 147 -5.76 -10.53 -15.59
N THR A 148 -6.55 -10.03 -16.55
CA THR A 148 -6.02 -9.21 -17.66
C THR A 148 -5.75 -7.77 -17.21
N GLU A 149 -6.64 -7.20 -16.41
CA GLU A 149 -6.48 -5.89 -15.77
C GLU A 149 -5.35 -5.94 -14.74
N LEU A 150 -5.24 -7.03 -13.99
CA LEU A 150 -4.14 -7.28 -13.07
C LEU A 150 -2.78 -7.23 -13.78
N LYS A 151 -2.68 -7.77 -15.00
CA LYS A 151 -1.44 -7.67 -15.80
C LYS A 151 -1.09 -6.22 -16.15
N LYS A 152 -2.09 -5.38 -16.45
CA LYS A 152 -1.89 -3.94 -16.74
C LYS A 152 -1.49 -3.17 -15.49
N LEU A 153 -2.14 -3.45 -14.36
CA LEU A 153 -1.77 -2.86 -13.07
C LEU A 153 -0.37 -3.30 -12.63
N ARG A 154 0.03 -4.55 -12.85
CA ARG A 154 1.42 -4.98 -12.60
C ARG A 154 2.43 -4.13 -13.37
N THR A 155 2.12 -3.69 -14.58
CA THR A 155 2.97 -2.75 -15.33
C THR A 155 2.99 -1.36 -14.71
N LEU A 156 1.87 -0.87 -14.19
CA LEU A 156 1.78 0.42 -13.50
C LEU A 156 2.57 0.43 -12.17
N PHE A 157 2.50 -0.67 -11.43
CA PHE A 157 3.28 -0.88 -10.20
C PHE A 157 4.71 -1.42 -10.45
N ALA A 158 5.07 -1.77 -11.69
CA ALA A 158 6.36 -2.41 -12.02
C ALA A 158 7.56 -1.53 -11.64
N HIS A 159 7.42 -0.21 -11.71
CA HIS A 159 8.48 0.72 -11.27
C HIS A 159 8.83 0.58 -9.78
N TYR A 160 7.90 0.08 -8.96
CA TYR A 160 8.07 -0.20 -7.54
C TYR A 160 8.46 -1.67 -7.29
N LEU A 161 7.88 -2.60 -8.05
CA LEU A 161 8.08 -4.04 -7.88
C LEU A 161 9.44 -4.56 -8.41
N ASP A 162 10.02 -3.91 -9.42
CA ASP A 162 11.24 -4.39 -10.12
C ASP A 162 12.55 -3.73 -9.64
N ARG A 163 12.49 -2.72 -8.75
CA ARG A 163 13.68 -2.02 -8.23
C ARG A 163 14.06 -2.50 -6.83
N ILE A 164 14.75 -3.62 -6.74
CA ILE A 164 15.14 -4.26 -5.47
C ILE A 164 16.67 -4.16 -5.23
N PRO A 165 17.15 -3.51 -4.15
CA PRO A 165 18.47 -3.84 -3.57
C PRO A 165 18.45 -4.38 -2.11
N SER A 166 19.27 -5.42 -1.91
CA SER A 166 20.13 -5.87 -0.78
C SER A 166 19.71 -5.99 0.72
N GLN A 167 18.48 -5.76 1.18
CA GLN A 167 18.14 -6.08 2.60
C GLN A 167 16.92 -7.02 2.76
N PRO A 168 17.12 -8.32 3.10
CA PRO A 168 16.04 -9.33 3.18
C PRO A 168 14.97 -9.09 4.25
N GLU A 169 15.27 -8.34 5.30
CA GLU A 169 14.48 -8.31 6.54
C GLU A 169 13.31 -7.32 6.45
N LEU A 170 13.54 -6.14 5.89
CA LEU A 170 12.51 -5.16 5.52
C LEU A 170 11.68 -5.61 4.30
N GLN A 171 12.27 -6.45 3.43
CA GLN A 171 11.58 -7.04 2.28
C GLN A 171 10.44 -7.96 2.69
N ALA A 172 10.53 -8.60 3.86
CA ALA A 172 9.57 -9.62 4.25
C ALA A 172 8.10 -9.13 4.22
N TRP A 173 7.89 -7.84 4.48
CA TRP A 173 6.55 -7.29 4.65
C TRP A 173 6.17 -6.22 3.62
N VAL A 174 7.17 -5.55 3.05
CA VAL A 174 6.99 -4.37 2.18
C VAL A 174 7.29 -4.72 0.72
N PHE A 175 8.25 -5.62 0.49
CA PHE A 175 8.71 -6.07 -0.83
C PHE A 175 8.75 -7.59 -0.89
#